data_AF-A0A9D5AET4-F1
#
_entry.id   AF-A0A9D5AET4-F1
#
_cell.length_a   1.000
_cell.length_b   1.000
_cell.length_c   1.000
_cell.angle_alpha   90.00
_cell.angle_beta   90.00
_cell.angle_gamma   90.00
#
_symmetry.space_group_name_H-M   'P 1'
#
loop_
_entity.id
_entity.type
_entity.pdbx_description
1 polymer ?
#
loop_
_entity_poly.entity_id
_entity_poly.type
_entity_poly.pdbx_seq_one_letter_code
_entity_poly.pdbx_strand_id
1 'polypeptide(L)'
;RVFIAALHRSDVSIVSWLCSQVDLHRLLSMVPLPLSQGVVLSLLQQLACDINNDMSRKIAWMTDVATAINPSDPMITMHVRPIFEQVYQILNHQRSLPTITGADLSSTRLLLHVINSMLTTCK
;
A
#
# COMPACT_ATOMS: atom_id res chain seq x y z
N ARG A 1 -0.98 -13.63 12.28
CA ARG A 1 0.30 -13.39 13.00
C ARG A 1 1.56 -13.83 12.22
N VAL A 2 1.43 -14.38 11.00
CA VAL A 2 2.60 -14.68 10.11
C VAL A 2 3.15 -13.42 9.41
N PHE A 3 2.30 -12.39 9.21
CA PHE A 3 2.64 -11.15 8.51
C PHE A 3 3.74 -10.30 9.18
N ILE A 4 3.69 -10.19 10.51
CA ILE A 4 4.74 -9.50 11.29
C ILE A 4 6.07 -10.25 11.19
N ALA A 5 6.06 -11.58 11.10
CA ALA A 5 7.29 -12.37 11.03
C ALA A 5 8.00 -12.25 9.65
N ALA A 6 7.23 -12.06 8.57
CA ALA A 6 7.78 -11.77 7.23
C ALA A 6 8.37 -10.36 7.14
N LEU A 7 7.71 -9.39 7.81
CA LEU A 7 8.23 -8.04 8.01
C LEU A 7 9.52 -8.07 8.84
N HIS A 8 9.57 -8.81 9.95
CA HIS A 8 10.73 -8.88 10.88
C HIS A 8 12.04 -9.30 10.20
N ARG A 9 11.95 -10.00 9.07
CA ARG A 9 13.11 -10.42 8.25
C ARG A 9 13.55 -9.37 7.23
N SER A 10 12.69 -8.42 6.90
CA SER A 10 12.91 -7.30 5.96
C SER A 10 13.00 -5.94 6.69
N ASP A 11 12.85 -5.93 8.02
CA ASP A 11 12.40 -4.78 8.83
C ASP A 11 13.47 -3.68 8.99
N VAL A 12 14.73 -4.02 9.24
CA VAL A 12 15.70 -3.00 9.68
C VAL A 12 16.05 -2.02 8.55
N SER A 13 16.15 -2.49 7.30
CA SER A 13 16.53 -1.64 6.16
C SER A 13 15.34 -0.87 5.57
N ILE A 14 14.15 -1.46 5.51
CA ILE A 14 12.97 -0.79 4.94
C ILE A 14 12.39 0.23 5.92
N VAL A 15 12.35 -0.07 7.22
CA VAL A 15 11.90 0.91 8.22
C VAL A 15 12.91 2.06 8.33
N SER A 16 14.21 1.77 8.35
CA SER A 16 15.24 2.81 8.32
C SER A 16 15.19 3.66 7.05
N TRP A 17 14.85 3.06 5.90
CA TRP A 17 14.65 3.77 4.63
C TRP A 17 13.36 4.62 4.62
N LEU A 18 12.22 4.11 5.08
CA LEU A 18 10.97 4.87 5.23
C LEU A 18 11.15 6.09 6.14
N CYS A 19 11.94 5.92 7.20
CA CYS A 19 12.30 7.01 8.11
C CYS A 19 13.35 7.97 7.53
N SER A 20 14.09 7.60 6.47
CA SER A 20 15.23 8.36 5.94
C SER A 20 14.98 9.01 4.57
N GLN A 21 14.10 8.50 3.72
CA GLN A 21 14.11 8.82 2.29
C GLN A 21 12.76 9.28 1.74
N VAL A 22 12.83 10.43 1.08
CA VAL A 22 11.74 11.18 0.45
C VAL A 22 11.31 10.59 -0.91
N ASP A 23 11.92 9.51 -1.40
CA ASP A 23 11.73 9.01 -2.77
C ASP A 23 11.28 7.54 -2.89
N LEU A 24 10.13 7.19 -2.29
CA LEU A 24 9.45 5.90 -2.54
C LEU A 24 9.22 5.63 -4.02
N HIS A 25 8.83 6.67 -4.75
CA HIS A 25 8.60 6.60 -6.19
C HIS A 25 9.84 6.14 -6.97
N ARG A 26 11.03 6.63 -6.58
CA ARG A 26 12.29 6.25 -7.23
C ARG A 26 12.63 4.78 -7.01
N LEU A 27 12.33 4.25 -5.84
CA LEU A 27 12.59 2.85 -5.51
C LEU A 27 11.63 1.92 -6.27
N LEU A 28 10.33 2.27 -6.32
CA LEU A 28 9.32 1.49 -7.01
C LEU A 28 9.46 1.54 -8.55
N SER A 29 10.13 2.57 -9.07
CA SER A 29 10.43 2.70 -10.51
C SER A 29 11.73 1.99 -10.94
N MET A 30 12.49 1.39 -10.02
CA MET A 30 13.66 0.59 -10.39
C MET A 30 13.22 -0.71 -11.08
N VAL A 31 13.87 -1.05 -12.20
CA VAL A 31 13.63 -2.30 -12.95
C VAL A 31 14.94 -3.08 -13.07
N PRO A 32 15.02 -4.31 -12.53
CA PRO A 32 13.98 -5.04 -11.80
C PRO A 32 13.69 -4.41 -10.42
N LEU A 33 12.44 -4.53 -9.96
CA LEU A 33 12.02 -4.04 -8.64
C LEU A 33 12.86 -4.72 -7.55
N PRO A 34 13.60 -3.98 -6.70
CA PRO A 34 14.49 -4.56 -5.70
C PRO A 34 13.75 -5.15 -4.49
N LEU A 35 12.41 -5.04 -4.46
CA LEU A 35 11.56 -5.54 -3.38
C LEU A 35 10.74 -6.74 -3.84
N SER A 36 10.55 -7.70 -2.92
CA SER A 36 9.65 -8.83 -3.14
C SER A 36 8.19 -8.39 -3.05
N GLN A 37 7.30 -9.09 -3.76
CA GLN A 37 5.87 -8.81 -3.76
C GLN A 37 5.26 -8.85 -2.34
N GLY A 38 5.73 -9.76 -1.48
CA GLY A 38 5.32 -9.81 -0.08
C GLY A 38 5.67 -8.54 0.71
N VAL A 39 6.84 -7.96 0.46
CA VAL A 39 7.28 -6.72 1.08
C VAL A 39 6.44 -5.54 0.59
N VAL A 40 6.21 -5.44 -0.72
CA VAL A 40 5.38 -4.38 -1.34
C VAL A 40 3.95 -4.44 -0.79
N LEU A 41 3.36 -5.63 -0.70
CA LEU A 41 2.03 -5.82 -0.14
C LEU A 41 1.95 -5.46 1.35
N SER A 42 2.99 -5.80 2.12
CA SER A 42 3.07 -5.44 3.54
C SER A 42 3.22 -3.93 3.74
N LEU A 43 3.98 -3.27 2.87
CA LEU A 43 4.11 -1.82 2.86
C LEU A 43 2.77 -1.14 2.60
N LEU A 44 1.97 -1.62 1.63
CA LEU A 44 0.62 -1.10 1.38
C LEU A 44 -0.25 -1.19 2.64
N GLN A 45 -0.21 -2.33 3.32
CA GLN A 45 -0.97 -2.54 4.56
C GLN A 45 -0.50 -1.59 5.67
N GLN A 46 0.80 -1.41 5.86
CA GLN A 46 1.35 -0.54 6.89
C GLN A 46 0.96 0.93 6.66
N LEU A 47 1.06 1.40 5.41
CA LEU A 47 0.64 2.76 5.03
C LEU A 47 -0.85 2.98 5.26
N ALA A 48 -1.69 1.98 4.98
CA ALA A 48 -3.11 2.06 5.25
C ALA A 48 -3.42 2.11 6.76
N CYS A 49 -2.81 1.23 7.56
CA CYS A 49 -3.05 1.19 9.00
C CYS A 49 -2.68 2.51 9.70
N ASP A 50 -1.64 3.19 9.23
CA ASP A 50 -1.19 4.47 9.80
C ASP A 50 -1.67 5.70 8.99
N ILE A 51 -2.68 5.56 8.13
CA ILE A 51 -3.08 6.62 7.17
C ILE A 51 -3.44 7.97 7.81
N ASN A 52 -3.80 7.99 9.09
CA ASN A 52 -4.16 9.20 9.83
C ASN A 52 -2.97 10.18 10.00
N ASN A 53 -1.73 9.70 9.90
CA ASN A 53 -0.53 10.52 10.02
C ASN A 53 0.03 10.83 8.62
N ASP A 54 0.02 12.09 8.18
CA ASP A 54 0.41 12.49 6.80
C ASP A 54 -0.42 11.81 5.69
N MET A 55 -1.77 11.85 5.81
CA MET A 55 -2.71 11.22 4.86
C MET A 55 -2.37 11.48 3.39
N SER A 56 -2.19 12.74 2.98
CA SER A 56 -1.93 13.10 1.58
C SER A 56 -0.70 12.38 1.01
N ARG A 57 0.38 12.32 1.79
CA ARG A 57 1.63 11.64 1.41
C ARG A 57 1.42 10.13 1.35
N LYS A 58 0.71 9.56 2.33
CA LYS A 58 0.44 8.13 2.38
C LYS A 58 -0.44 7.66 1.23
N ILE A 59 -1.45 8.42 0.83
CA ILE A 59 -2.28 8.08 -0.34
C ILE A 59 -1.42 8.06 -1.62
N ALA A 60 -0.52 9.02 -1.81
CA ALA A 60 0.39 9.02 -2.94
C ALA A 60 1.28 7.77 -2.93
N TRP A 61 1.91 7.49 -1.79
CA TRP A 61 2.73 6.30 -1.61
C TRP A 61 1.98 4.98 -1.81
N MET A 62 0.77 4.86 -1.27
CA MET A 62 -0.07 3.68 -1.46
C MET A 62 -0.45 3.49 -2.93
N THR A 63 -0.61 4.58 -3.68
CA THR A 63 -0.87 4.52 -5.12
C THR A 63 0.34 3.98 -5.87
N ASP A 64 1.54 4.51 -5.61
CA ASP A 64 2.77 3.98 -6.22
C ASP A 64 2.96 2.49 -5.86
N VAL A 65 2.80 2.14 -4.58
CA VAL A 65 2.94 0.75 -4.09
C VAL A 65 1.92 -0.16 -4.76
N ALA A 66 0.65 0.25 -4.87
CA ALA A 66 -0.39 -0.54 -5.52
C ALA A 66 -0.08 -0.83 -7.00
N THR A 67 0.57 0.09 -7.70
CA THR A 67 0.99 -0.13 -9.10
C THR A 67 2.15 -1.13 -9.25
N ALA A 68 2.96 -1.30 -8.20
CA ALA A 68 4.06 -2.26 -8.18
C ALA A 68 3.62 -3.69 -7.76
N ILE A 69 2.37 -3.84 -7.29
CA ILE A 69 1.83 -5.13 -6.86
C ILE A 69 1.39 -5.95 -8.09
N ASN A 70 1.91 -7.16 -8.18
CA ASN A 70 1.47 -8.18 -9.12
C ASN A 70 0.56 -9.19 -8.40
N PRO A 71 -0.78 -9.10 -8.52
CA PRO A 71 -1.70 -9.99 -7.83
C PRO A 71 -1.58 -11.47 -8.23
N SER A 72 -1.03 -11.76 -9.41
CA SER A 72 -0.78 -13.11 -9.90
C SER A 72 0.47 -13.76 -9.30
N ASP A 73 1.25 -13.03 -8.49
CA ASP A 73 2.45 -13.57 -7.87
C ASP A 73 2.10 -14.59 -6.77
N PRO A 74 2.57 -15.85 -6.88
CA PRO A 74 2.20 -16.94 -5.97
C PRO A 74 2.61 -16.69 -4.51
N MET A 75 3.59 -15.81 -4.27
CA MET A 75 4.02 -15.43 -2.92
C MET A 75 2.92 -14.67 -2.17
N ILE A 76 2.08 -13.92 -2.89
CA ILE A 76 1.07 -13.04 -2.28
C ILE A 76 -0.37 -13.39 -2.65
N THR A 77 -0.62 -14.31 -3.59
CA THR A 77 -1.97 -14.65 -4.06
C THR A 77 -2.95 -14.95 -2.92
N MET A 78 -2.51 -15.63 -1.84
CA MET A 78 -3.38 -15.93 -0.70
C MET A 78 -3.61 -14.76 0.27
N HIS A 79 -2.83 -13.69 0.16
CA HIS A 79 -2.82 -12.55 1.08
C HIS A 79 -3.25 -11.24 0.44
N VAL A 80 -3.14 -11.11 -0.88
CA VAL A 80 -3.45 -9.90 -1.62
C VAL A 80 -4.89 -9.48 -1.39
N ARG A 81 -5.84 -10.40 -1.50
CA ARG A 81 -7.27 -10.12 -1.35
C ARG A 81 -7.65 -9.56 0.04
N PRO A 82 -7.39 -10.25 1.17
CA PRO A 82 -7.79 -9.73 2.48
C PRO A 82 -7.10 -8.39 2.81
N ILE A 83 -5.89 -8.15 2.30
CA ILE A 83 -5.20 -6.88 2.49
C ILE A 83 -5.85 -5.77 1.68
N PHE A 84 -6.16 -6.01 0.41
CA PHE A 84 -6.85 -5.03 -0.43
C PHE A 84 -8.25 -4.71 0.12
N GLU A 85 -8.98 -5.71 0.62
CA GLU A 85 -10.27 -5.51 1.30
C GLU A 85 -10.11 -4.65 2.57
N GLN A 86 -9.09 -4.90 3.39
CA GLN A 86 -8.78 -4.08 4.56
C GLN A 86 -8.44 -2.63 4.17
N VAL A 87 -7.58 -2.43 3.17
CA VAL A 87 -7.19 -1.10 2.69
C VAL A 87 -8.41 -0.35 2.15
N TYR A 88 -9.28 -1.03 1.40
CA TYR A 88 -10.53 -0.47 0.89
C TYR A 88 -11.45 0.05 2.01
N GLN A 89 -11.59 -0.72 3.10
CA GLN A 89 -12.38 -0.31 4.26
C GLN A 89 -11.79 0.93 4.94
N ILE A 90 -10.47 0.96 5.13
CA ILE A 90 -9.77 2.09 5.73
C ILE A 90 -9.97 3.36 4.89
N LEU A 91 -9.74 3.28 3.58
CA LEU A 91 -9.90 4.43 2.67
C LEU A 91 -11.36 4.93 2.62
N ASN A 92 -12.34 4.03 2.64
CA ASN A 92 -13.75 4.44 2.72
C ASN A 92 -14.09 5.11 4.05
N HIS A 93 -13.53 4.64 5.15
CA HIS A 93 -13.69 5.29 6.44
C HIS A 93 -13.10 6.70 6.41
N GLN A 94 -11.87 6.87 5.91
CA GLN A 94 -11.24 8.18 5.78
C GLN A 94 -12.04 9.15 4.91
N ARG A 95 -12.60 8.65 3.80
CA ARG A 95 -13.48 9.43 2.92
C ARG A 95 -14.77 9.91 3.61
N SER A 96 -15.24 9.19 4.63
CA SER A 96 -16.43 9.56 5.40
C SER A 96 -16.15 10.58 6.49
N LEU A 97 -14.87 10.82 6.84
CA LEU A 97 -14.50 11.78 7.86
C LEU A 97 -14.54 13.22 7.30
N PRO A 98 -15.01 14.20 8.09
CA PRO A 98 -15.10 15.60 7.66
C PRO A 98 -13.73 16.30 7.57
N THR A 99 -12.65 15.66 8.02
CA THR A 99 -11.27 16.17 8.03
C THR A 99 -10.52 16.04 6.71
N ILE A 100 -11.08 15.33 5.72
CA ILE A 100 -10.42 15.10 4.43
C ILE A 100 -10.49 16.33 3.52
N THR A 101 -9.37 16.70 2.90
CA THR A 101 -9.34 17.83 1.96
C THR A 101 -9.83 17.42 0.56
N GLY A 102 -10.22 18.40 -0.27
CA GLY A 102 -10.69 18.14 -1.63
C GLY A 102 -9.68 17.40 -2.53
N ALA A 103 -8.39 17.67 -2.37
CA ALA A 103 -7.32 17.00 -3.13
C ALA A 103 -7.06 15.57 -2.62
N ASP A 104 -7.22 15.33 -1.33
CA ASP A 104 -7.12 13.99 -0.74
C ASP A 104 -8.31 13.12 -1.17
N LEU A 105 -9.50 13.71 -1.35
CA LEU A 105 -10.68 13.00 -1.83
C LEU A 105 -10.49 12.44 -3.25
N SER A 106 -9.96 13.23 -4.18
CA SER A 106 -9.69 12.76 -5.55
C SER A 106 -8.64 11.65 -5.56
N SER A 107 -7.55 11.84 -4.81
CA SER A 107 -6.48 10.85 -4.68
C SER A 107 -6.96 9.55 -4.04
N THR A 108 -7.77 9.65 -2.97
CA THR A 108 -8.41 8.50 -2.30
C THR A 108 -9.35 7.75 -3.26
N ARG A 109 -10.13 8.47 -4.07
CA ARG A 109 -11.03 7.84 -5.06
C ARG A 109 -10.27 7.08 -6.14
N LEU A 110 -9.15 7.63 -6.61
CA LEU A 110 -8.29 6.94 -7.57
C LEU A 110 -7.74 5.64 -6.96
N LEU A 111 -7.21 5.72 -5.74
CA LEU A 111 -6.68 4.55 -5.04
C LEU A 111 -7.75 3.48 -4.77
N LEU A 112 -8.96 3.87 -4.36
CA LEU A 112 -10.11 2.97 -4.22
C LEU A 112 -10.45 2.27 -5.54
N HIS A 113 -10.35 2.98 -6.68
CA HIS A 113 -10.59 2.40 -8.00
C HIS A 113 -9.51 1.38 -8.37
N VAL A 114 -8.23 1.70 -8.13
CA VAL A 114 -7.11 0.77 -8.36
C VAL A 114 -7.28 -0.50 -7.52
N ILE A 115 -7.59 -0.36 -6.23
CA ILE A 115 -7.82 -1.48 -5.32
C ILE A 115 -8.99 -2.35 -5.80
N ASN A 116 -10.12 -1.73 -6.17
CA ASN A 116 -11.26 -2.45 -6.70
C ASN A 116 -10.93 -3.20 -8.00
N SER A 117 -10.16 -2.57 -8.91
CA SER A 117 -9.72 -3.23 -10.14
C SER A 117 -8.79 -4.41 -9.88
N MET A 118 -7.94 -4.34 -8.87
CA MET A 118 -7.10 -5.47 -8.47
C MET A 118 -7.94 -6.59 -7.83
N LEU A 119 -8.92 -6.25 -6.99
CA LEU A 119 -9.85 -7.22 -6.40
C LEU A 119 -10.68 -7.96 -7.45
N THR A 120 -11.10 -7.30 -8.53
CA THR A 120 -11.82 -7.95 -9.64
C THR A 120 -10.92 -8.83 -10.49
N THR A 121 -9.60 -8.57 -10.49
CA THR A 121 -8.58 -9.35 -11.20
C THR A 121 -8.15 -10.60 -10.41
N CYS A 122 -8.19 -10.54 -9.07
CA CYS A 122 -7.84 -11.65 -8.17
C CYS A 122 -8.94 -12.75 -8.05
N LYS A 123 -9.64 -13.08 -9.16
CA LYS A 123 -10.74 -14.07 -9.15
C LYS A 123 -10.27 -15.50 -8.96
#